data_AF-B7WP89-F1
#
_entry.id   AF-B7WP89-F1
#
_cell.length_a   1.000
_cell.length_b   1.000
_cell.length_c   1.000
_cell.angle_alpha   90.00
_cell.angle_beta   90.00
_cell.angle_gamma   90.00
#
_symmetry.space_group_name_H-M   'P 1'
#
loop_
_entity.id
_entity.type
_entity.pdbx_description
1 polymer ?
#
loop_
_entity_poly.entity_id
_entity_poly.type
_entity_poly.pdbx_seq_one_letter_code
_entity_poly.pdbx_strand_id
1 'polypeptide(L)' 'MGVSKLDILYRRLLLTKLFIRGWGRPEDLKRLFEFRKMIGNRERCQNLVSSDYPVHIDKDY' A
#
# COMPACT_ATOMS: atom_id res chain seq x y z
N MET A 1 13.49 -19.21 -9.22
CA MET A 1 12.03 -19.41 -9.13
C MET A 1 11.40 -18.89 -10.41
N GLY A 2 10.95 -19.79 -11.29
CA GLY A 2 10.40 -19.42 -12.59
C GLY A 2 9.12 -18.60 -12.41
N VAL A 3 9.09 -17.40 -12.98
CA VAL A 3 7.94 -16.50 -12.89
C VAL A 3 6.74 -17.21 -13.54
N SER A 4 5.68 -17.43 -12.77
CA SER A 4 4.49 -18.14 -13.23
C SER A 4 3.89 -17.42 -14.44
N LYS A 5 3.46 -18.16 -15.47
CA LYS A 5 2.76 -17.59 -16.64
C LYS A 5 1.49 -16.84 -16.23
N LEU A 6 0.85 -17.26 -15.13
CA LEU A 6 -0.29 -16.57 -14.54
C LEU A 6 0.12 -15.22 -13.91
N ASP A 7 1.28 -15.14 -13.27
CA ASP A 7 1.81 -13.88 -12.71
C ASP A 7 2.14 -12.87 -13.82
N ILE A 8 2.72 -13.35 -14.93
CA ILE A 8 3.01 -12.52 -16.11
C ILE A 8 1.72 -11.98 -16.73
N LEU A 9 0.69 -12.84 -16.88
CA LEU A 9 -0.60 -12.43 -17.42
C LEU A 9 -1.32 -11.44 -16.48
N TYR A 10 -1.30 -11.69 -15.18
CA TYR A 10 -1.88 -10.81 -14.16
C TYR A 10 -1.24 -9.41 -14.19
N ARG A 11 0.09 -9.33 -14.23
CA ARG A 11 0.82 -8.04 -14.32
C ARG A 11 0.54 -7.30 -15.63
N ARG A 12 0.35 -8.02 -16.74
CA ARG A 12 -0.04 -7.41 -18.03
C ARG A 12 -1.45 -6.85 -17.99
N LEU A 13 -2.38 -7.55 -17.35
CA LEU A 13 -3.78 -7.10 -17.24
C LEU A 13 -3.93 -5.89 -16.29
N LEU A 14 -3.14 -5.82 -15.22
CA LEU A 14 -3.13 -4.68 -14.28
C LEU A 14 -2.91 -3.31 -14.94
N LEU A 15 -2.17 -3.26 -16.06
CA LEU A 15 -1.88 -2.01 -16.79
C LEU A 15 -2.88 -1.71 -17.92
N THR A 16 -3.88 -2.56 -18.12
CA THR A 16 -4.91 -2.34 -19.15
C THR A 16 -5.96 -1.32 -18.69
N LYS A 17 -6.67 -0.72 -19.66
CA LYS A 17 -7.72 0.31 -19.43
C LYS A 17 -8.85 -0.11 -18.47
N LEU A 18 -9.00 -1.40 -18.20
CA LEU A 18 -9.95 -1.93 -17.21
C LEU A 18 -9.61 -1.47 -15.78
N PHE A 19 -8.32 -1.28 -15.47
CA PHE A 19 -7.87 -0.79 -14.16
C PHE A 19 -7.77 0.75 -14.10
N ILE A 20 -7.69 1.43 -15.26
CA ILE A 20 -7.49 2.88 -15.35
C ILE A 20 -8.79 3.67 -15.02
N ARG A 21 -9.97 3.05 -15.17
CA ARG A 21 -11.26 3.68 -14.77
C ARG A 21 -11.73 3.29 -13.36
N GLY A 22 -11.06 2.35 -12.69
CA GLY A 22 -11.43 1.86 -11.36
C GLY A 22 -10.54 2.34 -10.21
N TRP A 23 -9.29 2.73 -10.49
CA TRP A 23 -8.29 3.04 -9.45
C TRP A 23 -7.96 4.53 -9.31
N GLY A 24 -8.70 5.40 -10.01
CA GLY A 24 -8.44 6.84 -10.03
C GLY A 24 -7.33 7.22 -11.03
N ARG A 25 -6.83 8.46 -10.94
CA ARG A 25 -5.82 8.95 -11.89
C ARG A 25 -4.46 8.29 -11.61
N PRO A 26 -3.62 8.06 -12.62
CA PRO A 26 -2.29 7.45 -12.43
C PRO A 26 -1.42 8.15 -11.39
N GLU A 27 -1.57 9.47 -11.25
CA GLU A 27 -0.86 10.28 -10.26
C GLU A 27 -1.26 9.91 -8.83
N ASP A 28 -2.54 9.59 -8.62
CA ASP A 28 -3.08 9.21 -7.31
C ASP A 28 -2.55 7.81 -6.91
N LEU A 29 -2.43 6.89 -7.88
CA LEU A 29 -1.77 5.60 -7.68
C LEU A 29 -0.28 5.74 -7.34
N LYS A 30 0.44 6.63 -8.04
CA LYS A 30 1.85 6.90 -7.74
C LYS A 30 2.03 7.43 -6.31
N ARG A 31 1.19 8.39 -5.90
CA ARG A 31 1.16 8.91 -4.53
C ARG A 31 0.87 7.82 -3.51
N LEU A 32 -0.09 6.93 -3.79
CA LEU A 32 -0.41 5.81 -2.90
C LEU A 32 0.78 4.85 -2.72
N PHE A 33 1.53 4.54 -3.78
CA PHE A 33 2.71 3.70 -3.68
C PHE A 33 3.86 4.38 -2.92
N GLU A 34 4.07 5.67 -3.12
CA GLU A 34 5.06 6.45 -2.36
C GLU A 34 4.68 6.53 -0.87
N PHE A 35 3.41 6.79 -0.58
CA PHE A 35 2.87 6.75 0.78
C PHE A 35 3.08 5.39 1.43
N ARG A 36 2.79 4.29 0.72
CA ARG A 36 3.02 2.93 1.24
C ARG A 36 4.49 2.65 1.55
N LYS A 37 5.43 3.17 0.77
CA LYS A 37 6.87 3.05 1.08
C LYS A 37 7.25 3.81 2.35
N MET A 38 6.66 4.98 2.55
CA MET A 38 6.89 5.80 3.74
C MET A 38 6.30 5.14 5.00
N ILE A 39 5.04 4.68 4.94
CA ILE A 39 4.35 3.99 6.04
C ILE A 39 4.94 2.60 6.33
N GLY A 40 5.56 1.94 5.35
CA GLY A 40 6.23 0.67 5.56
C GLY A 40 7.49 0.76 6.43
N ASN A 41 8.06 1.96 6.63
CA ASN A 41 9.23 2.17 7.47
C ASN A 41 8.79 2.43 8.92
N ARG A 42 8.94 1.42 9.78
CA ARG A 42 8.56 1.46 11.21
C ARG A 42 9.22 2.60 11.98
N GLU A 43 10.51 2.84 11.75
CA GLU A 43 11.30 3.86 12.43
C GLU A 43 10.83 5.28 12.08
N ARG A 44 10.37 5.49 10.84
CA ARG A 44 9.74 6.76 10.45
C ARG A 44 8.32 6.88 10.97
N CYS A 45 7.56 5.78 10.98
CA CYS A 45 6.14 5.80 11.35
C CYS A 45 5.89 6.15 12.82
N GLN A 46 6.75 5.66 13.72
CA GLN A 46 6.63 6.00 15.14
C GLN A 46 6.71 7.51 15.40
N ASN A 47 7.42 8.26 14.54
CA ASN A 47 7.56 9.71 14.66
C ASN A 47 6.39 10.49 14.04
N LEU A 48 5.49 9.81 13.30
CA LEU A 48 4.29 10.43 12.72
C LEU A 48 3.17 10.60 13.74
N VAL A 49 3.30 9.93 14.88
CA VAL A 49 2.36 9.97 16.01
C VAL A 49 3.10 10.60 17.18
N SER A 50 2.39 11.39 17.97
CA SER A 50 2.99 12.01 19.16
C SER A 50 3.39 10.94 20.18
N SER A 51 4.47 11.18 20.92
CA SER A 51 4.97 10.23 21.91
C SER A 51 4.00 10.03 23.08
N ASP A 52 3.12 10.99 23.33
CA ASP A 52 2.07 11.00 24.35
C ASP A 52 0.70 10.52 23.83
N TYR A 53 0.64 9.94 22.63
CA TYR A 53 -0.62 9.49 22.04
C TYR A 53 -1.29 8.39 22.90
N PRO A 54 -2.58 8.52 23.24
CA PRO A 54 -3.26 7.59 24.12
C PRO A 54 -3.43 6.22 23.44
N VAL A 55 -2.96 5.16 24.11
CA VAL A 55 -3.12 3.77 23.66
C VAL A 55 -4.07 3.05 24.60
N HIS A 56 -5.23 2.66 24.08
CA HIS A 56 -6.18 1.80 24.78
C HIS A 56 -5.89 0.34 24.44
N ILE A 57 -5.61 -0.48 25.45
CA ILE A 57 -5.39 -1.93 25.30
C ILE A 57 -6.59 -2.62 25.94
N ASP A 58 -7.56 -3.00 25.12
CA ASP A 58 -8.65 -3.87 25.56
C ASP A 58 -8.15 -5.32 25.55
N LYS A 59 -8.29 -6.01 26.68
CA LYS A 59 -8.06 -7.45 26.78
C LYS A 59 -9.41 -8.14 26.83
N ASP A 60 -9.75 -8.82 25.74
CA ASP A 60 -10.85 -9.78 25.75
C ASP A 60 -10.38 -11.03 26.52
N TYR A 61 -11.06 -11.33 27.62
CA TYR A 61 -10.81 -12.51 28.49
C TYR A 61 -11.38 -13.79 27.89
#